data_AF-A0A0M8U6H7-F1
#
_entry.id   AF-A0A0M8U6H7-F1
#
_cell.length_a   1.000
_cell.length_b   1.000
_cell.length_c   1.000
_cell.angle_alpha   90.00
_cell.angle_beta   90.00
_cell.angle_gamma   90.00
#
_symmetry.space_group_name_H-M   'P 1'
#
loop_
_entity.id
_entity.type
_entity.pdbx_description
1 polymer ?
#
loop_
_entity_poly.entity_id
_entity_poly.type
_entity_poly.pdbx_seq_one_letter_code
_entity_poly.pdbx_strand_id
1 'polypeptide(L)' 'MRDPHVTPLAAAPVRPPEPGPLPCCPVCGGVPQRISWRQRPGDPVLLVFDPCGHRWSTPAPPVLAVTPPRAHGHADAG' A
#
# COMPACT_ATOMS: atom_id res chain seq x y z
N MET A 1 -22.63 7.10 -27.29
CA MET A 1 -22.70 6.75 -25.86
C MET A 1 -21.27 6.77 -25.34
N ARG A 2 -20.92 7.70 -24.43
CA ARG A 2 -19.56 7.82 -23.88
C ARG A 2 -19.46 6.89 -22.67
N ASP A 3 -18.45 6.04 -22.63
CA ASP A 3 -18.23 5.12 -21.51
C ASP A 3 -17.85 5.92 -20.24
N PRO A 4 -18.65 5.88 -19.16
CA PRO A 4 -18.37 6.60 -17.91
C PRO A 4 -17.17 6.01 -17.13
N HIS A 5 -16.60 4.87 -17.55
CA HIS A 5 -15.50 4.19 -16.86
C HIS A 5 -14.11 4.54 -17.37
N VAL A 6 -13.98 5.46 -18.33
CA VAL A 6 -12.67 5.90 -18.82
C VAL A 6 -12.01 6.80 -17.77
N THR A 7 -11.26 6.19 -16.85
CA THR A 7 -10.36 6.91 -15.95
C THR A 7 -9.06 7.19 -16.70
N PRO A 8 -8.66 8.44 -16.92
CA PRO A 8 -7.38 8.75 -17.54
C PRO A 8 -6.26 8.22 -16.63
N LEU A 9 -5.42 7.33 -17.18
CA LEU A 9 -4.25 6.83 -16.46
C LEU A 9 -3.24 7.97 -16.37
N ALA A 10 -3.12 8.59 -15.19
CA ALA A 10 -2.09 9.57 -14.93
C ALA A 10 -0.71 8.92 -15.08
N ALA A 11 0.20 9.59 -15.79
CA ALA A 11 1.57 9.11 -15.94
C ALA A 11 2.23 8.95 -14.56
N ALA A 12 2.93 7.83 -14.36
CA ALA A 12 3.73 7.63 -13.16
C ALA A 12 4.80 8.73 -13.04
N PRO A 13 5.19 9.13 -11.82
CA PRO A 13 6.27 10.10 -11.62
C PRO A 13 7.54 9.66 -12.37
N VAL A 14 8.20 10.61 -13.04
CA VAL A 14 9.39 10.36 -13.89
C VAL A 14 10.57 9.79 -13.09
N ARG A 15 10.59 9.99 -11.77
CA ARG A 15 11.55 9.37 -10.86
C ARG A 15 10.84 8.72 -9.68
N PRO A 16 11.12 7.44 -9.38
CA PRO A 16 10.75 6.87 -8.10
C PRO A 16 11.49 7.64 -6.98
N PRO A 17 10.86 7.82 -5.81
CA PRO A 17 11.54 8.39 -4.66
C PRO A 17 12.78 7.55 -4.31
N GLU A 18 13.87 8.21 -3.90
CA GLU A 18 15.04 7.54 -3.32
C GLU A 18 14.57 6.68 -2.14
N PRO A 19 14.93 5.38 -2.08
CA PRO A 19 14.56 4.55 -0.94
C PRO A 19 15.18 5.12 0.34
N GLY A 20 14.34 5.52 1.29
CA GLY A 20 14.78 5.80 2.65
C GLY A 20 15.38 4.54 3.32
N PRO A 21 16.07 4.68 4.46
CA PRO A 21 16.64 3.52 5.16
C PRO A 21 15.54 2.53 5.52
N LEU A 22 15.79 1.24 5.27
CA LEU A 22 14.89 0.17 5.69
C LEU A 22 14.73 0.19 7.22
N PRO A 23 13.53 -0.04 7.76
CA PRO A 23 13.34 -0.14 9.20
C PRO A 23 14.14 -1.31 9.77
N CYS A 24 14.76 -1.13 10.95
CA CYS A 24 15.47 -2.20 11.65
C CYS A 24 14.52 -3.33 12.05
N CYS A 25 15.08 -4.54 12.22
CA CYS A 25 14.33 -5.65 12.80
C CYS A 25 13.99 -5.31 14.27
N PRO A 26 12.72 -5.40 14.70
CA PRO A 26 12.31 -5.00 16.05
C PRO A 26 12.83 -5.94 17.15
N VAL A 27 13.31 -7.14 16.80
CA VAL A 27 13.80 -8.13 17.75
C VAL A 27 15.31 -8.06 17.94
N CYS A 28 16.08 -8.07 16.85
CA CYS A 28 17.54 -8.04 16.94
C CYS A 28 18.15 -6.64 16.79
N GLY A 29 17.35 -5.62 16.43
CA GLY A 29 17.81 -4.24 16.22
C GLY A 29 18.67 -4.04 14.97
N GLY A 30 19.03 -5.12 14.25
CA GLY A 30 19.88 -5.06 13.08
C GLY A 30 19.20 -4.42 11.87
N VAL A 31 19.98 -3.69 11.07
CA VAL A 31 19.55 -3.14 9.78
C VAL A 31 19.40 -4.31 8.79
N PRO A 32 18.20 -4.58 8.28
CA PRO A 32 18.01 -5.66 7.32
C PRO A 32 18.63 -5.29 5.98
N GLN A 33 19.14 -6.32 5.29
CA GLN A 33 19.55 -6.17 3.88
C GLN A 33 18.33 -6.15 2.96
N ARG A 34 17.27 -6.86 3.37
CA ARG A 34 16.02 -6.98 2.63
C ARG A 34 14.86 -7.23 3.59
N ILE A 35 13.72 -6.66 3.25
CA ILE A 35 12.44 -6.97 3.88
C ILE A 35 11.51 -7.48 2.80
N SER A 36 11.00 -8.69 2.96
CA SER A 36 9.95 -9.22 2.08
C SER A 36 8.59 -9.17 2.76
N TRP A 37 7.55 -8.83 2.02
CA TRP A 37 6.18 -8.77 2.51
C TRP A 37 5.25 -9.75 1.79
N ARG A 38 4.22 -10.20 2.49
CA ARG A 38 3.07 -10.90 1.91
C ARG A 38 1.78 -10.36 2.52
N GLN A 39 0.87 -9.92 1.65
CA GLN A 39 -0.49 -9.51 2.02
C GLN A 39 -1.47 -10.37 1.24
N ARG A 40 -2.51 -10.84 1.94
CA ARG A 40 -3.68 -11.48 1.36
C ARG A 40 -4.93 -10.80 1.92
N PRO A 41 -5.99 -10.59 1.12
CA PRO A 41 -7.24 -10.01 1.64
C PRO A 41 -7.76 -10.85 2.81
N GLY A 42 -8.07 -10.19 3.94
CA GLY A 42 -8.56 -10.85 5.15
C GLY A 42 -7.49 -11.48 6.05
N ASP A 43 -6.21 -11.47 5.65
CA ASP A 43 -5.10 -11.97 6.47
C ASP A 43 -4.24 -10.82 7.02
N PRO A 44 -3.60 -10.98 8.20
CA PRO A 44 -2.53 -10.10 8.64
C PRO A 44 -1.38 -10.01 7.63
N VAL A 45 -0.72 -8.86 7.58
CA VAL A 45 0.48 -8.67 6.76
C VAL A 45 1.65 -9.39 7.44
N LEU A 46 2.39 -10.18 6.67
CA LEU A 46 3.62 -10.82 7.12
C LEU A 46 4.84 -10.10 6.53
N LEU A 47 5.78 -9.73 7.39
CA LEU A 47 7.11 -9.23 7.04
C LEU A 47 8.17 -10.26 7.44
N VAL A 48 9.17 -10.44 6.57
CA VAL A 48 10.36 -11.25 6.83
C VAL A 48 11.60 -10.40 6.66
N PHE A 49 12.45 -10.36 7.68
CA PHE A 49 13.67 -9.57 7.72
C PHE A 49 14.89 -10.46 7.42
N ASP A 50 15.60 -10.18 6.34
CA ASP A 50 16.84 -10.88 5.97
C ASP A 50 18.08 -10.07 6.42
N PRO A 51 19.15 -10.72 6.90
CA PRO A 51 19.35 -12.18 6.94
C PRO A 51 18.87 -12.87 8.24
N CYS A 52 18.39 -12.11 9.23
CA CYS A 52 18.08 -12.69 10.55
C CYS A 52 16.88 -13.65 10.55
N GLY A 53 16.08 -13.67 9.47
CA GLY A 53 14.94 -14.55 9.28
C GLY A 53 13.74 -14.24 10.17
N HIS A 54 13.77 -13.15 10.93
CA HIS A 54 12.68 -12.78 11.84
C HIS A 54 11.40 -12.53 11.06
N ARG A 55 10.29 -13.09 11.56
CA ARG A 55 8.95 -12.99 10.99
C ARG A 55 8.08 -12.14 11.91
N TRP A 56 7.63 -11.01 11.40
CA TRP A 56 6.70 -10.14 12.12
C TRP A 56 5.36 -10.10 11.38
N SER A 57 4.26 -10.20 12.10
CA SER A 57 2.92 -10.07 11.55
C SER A 57 2.17 -8.90 12.19
N THR A 58 1.33 -8.22 11.42
CA THR A 58 0.36 -7.29 12.01
C THR A 58 -0.58 -8.04 12.96
N PRO A 59 -1.12 -7.40 14.01
CA PRO A 59 -2.03 -8.06 14.94
C PRO A 59 -3.39 -8.40 14.32
N ALA A 60 -3.78 -7.69 13.26
CA ALA A 60 -5.03 -7.89 12.53
C ALA A 60 -4.84 -7.66 11.01
N PRO A 61 -5.76 -8.15 10.17
CA PRO A 61 -5.79 -7.85 8.75
C PRO A 61 -5.96 -6.35 8.49
N PRO A 62 -5.29 -5.78 7.48
CA PRO A 62 -5.54 -4.39 7.09
C PRO A 62 -6.95 -4.26 6.50
N VAL A 63 -7.69 -3.25 6.95
CA VAL A 63 -8.98 -2.90 6.36
C VAL A 63 -8.73 -2.10 5.09
N LEU A 64 -9.28 -2.56 3.96
CA LEU A 64 -9.23 -1.82 2.70
C LEU A 64 -10.14 -0.58 2.80
N ALA A 65 -9.55 0.60 2.84
CA ALA A 65 -10.28 1.85 2.72
C ALA A 65 -10.52 2.15 1.23
N VAL A 66 -11.79 2.22 0.83
CA VAL A 66 -12.19 2.65 -0.51
C VAL A 66 -12.71 4.07 -0.41
N THR A 67 -12.05 5.03 -1.06
CA THR A 67 -12.55 6.39 -1.16
C THR A 67 -13.74 6.41 -2.14
N PRO A 68 -14.95 6.80 -1.71
CA PRO A 68 -16.08 6.88 -2.63
C PRO A 68 -15.83 7.96 -3.70
N PRO A 69 -16.40 7.81 -4.91
CA PRO A 69 -16.30 8.83 -5.94
C PRO A 69 -16.93 10.14 -5.43
N ARG A 70 -16.30 11.28 -5.74
CA ARG A 70 -16.87 12.59 -5.42
C ARG A 70 -18.17 12.76 -6.19
N ALA A 71 -19.27 13.03 -5.48
CA ALA A 71 -20.53 13.40 -6.11
C ALA A 71 -20.31 14.63 -6.98
N HIS A 72 -20.40 14.47 -8.29
CA HIS A 72 -20.49 15.61 -9.18
C HIS A 72 -21.87 16.20 -8.94
N GLY A 73 -21.92 17.44 -8.44
CA GLY A 73 -23.15 18.12 -8.12
C GLY A 73 -24.08 18.09 -9.33
N HIS A 74 -25.24 17.44 -9.17
CA HIS A 74 -26.39 17.73 -10.01
C HIS A 74 -26.78 19.18 -9.67
N ALA A 75 -26.39 20.11 -10.54
CA ALA A 75 -27.04 21.41 -10.56
C ALA A 75 -28.47 21.17 -11.03
N ASP A 76 -29.41 21.29 -10.09
CA ASP A 76 -30.80 21.58 -10.37
C ASP A 76 -30.87 22.74 -11.38
N ALA A 77 -31.54 22.50 -12.49
CA ALA A 77 -32.15 23.54 -13.29
C ALA A 77 -33.62 23.14 -13.42
N GLY A 78 -34.46 23.84 -12.66
CA GLY A 78 -35.91 23.78 -12.76
C GLY A 78 -36.46 24.50 -13.97
#